data_AF-A0A952ST96-F1
#
_entry.id   AF-A0A952ST96-F1
#
_cell.length_a   1.000
_cell.length_b   1.000
_cell.length_c   1.000
_cell.angle_alpha   90.00
_cell.angle_beta   90.00
_cell.angle_gamma   90.00
#
_symmetry.space_group_name_H-M   'P 1'
#
loop_
_entity.id
_entity.type
_entity.pdbx_description
1 polymer ?
#
loop_
_entity_poly.entity_id
_entity_poly.type
_entity_poly.pdbx_seq_one_letter_code
_entity_poly.pdbx_strand_id
1 'polypeptide(L)'
;MLVRQAPFLLMLIASILGGCSKPPTSYSRNSPEAVLESAALMIQNGEAKRLTELIYAENVQMRSLLNQIGLTFGSMADLADALQDKFPNEIEEVRKQIEADGGLNLIGQLAGPQTRGRRGPPVGGSNDSNRFQNLGKQIFADPYGWLTRNNDKLDVIYIADDTYGVMYDNKPLLQPWGVLIQKQTDGWYLMLPTNLPGAREFMPKSDDEFMIWGSLFKTLENGINDMTRDVNTGRTTSMNQLGQSAVEKFAIPAVMVMFAYTKHREAAQRERREADKPADG
;
A
#
# COMPACT_ATOMS: atom_id res chain seq x y z
N MET A 1 -12.82 35.39 -64.31
CA MET A 1 -11.58 34.77 -63.80
C MET A 1 -11.70 34.67 -62.28
N LEU A 2 -12.08 33.51 -61.78
CA LEU A 2 -12.28 33.21 -60.35
C LEU A 2 -11.20 32.21 -59.94
N VAL A 3 -10.21 32.66 -59.16
CA VAL A 3 -9.13 31.80 -58.67
C VAL A 3 -9.49 31.30 -57.28
N ARG A 4 -9.65 29.99 -57.19
CA ARG A 4 -9.83 29.15 -55.99
C ARG A 4 -8.79 29.49 -54.91
N GLN A 5 -9.25 29.89 -53.73
CA GLN A 5 -8.49 29.77 -52.49
C GLN A 5 -9.04 28.56 -51.72
N ALA A 6 -8.25 27.51 -51.69
CA ALA A 6 -8.48 26.28 -50.94
C ALA A 6 -7.31 26.10 -49.95
N PRO A 7 -7.34 25.14 -49.04
CA PRO A 7 -7.90 25.25 -47.71
C PRO A 7 -6.78 24.92 -46.70
N PHE A 8 -5.88 25.85 -46.43
CA PHE A 8 -4.67 25.54 -45.65
C PHE A 8 -4.84 25.68 -44.13
N LEU A 9 -5.93 26.29 -43.66
CA LEU A 9 -6.10 26.61 -42.24
C LEU A 9 -6.72 25.47 -41.40
N LEU A 10 -7.29 24.44 -42.03
CA LEU A 10 -8.02 23.38 -41.30
C LEU A 10 -7.17 22.17 -40.91
N MET A 11 -5.92 22.09 -41.38
CA MET A 11 -5.04 20.93 -41.15
C MET A 11 -4.16 21.06 -39.90
N LEU A 12 -4.05 22.25 -39.29
CA LEU A 12 -3.20 22.48 -38.12
C LEU A 12 -3.89 22.21 -36.77
N ILE A 13 -5.23 22.15 -36.75
CA ILE A 13 -6.02 21.95 -35.51
C ILE A 13 -6.22 20.45 -35.19
N ALA A 14 -6.02 19.55 -36.16
CA ALA A 14 -6.23 18.12 -35.97
C ALA A 14 -5.09 17.39 -35.23
N SER A 15 -3.94 18.03 -34.99
CA SER A 15 -2.77 17.39 -34.35
C SER A 15 -2.70 17.54 -32.82
N ILE A 16 -3.62 18.28 -32.20
CA ILE A 16 -3.65 18.50 -30.73
C ILE A 16 -4.58 17.50 -30.01
N LEU A 17 -5.09 16.50 -30.74
CA LEU A 17 -5.97 15.45 -30.20
C LEU A 17 -5.27 14.10 -29.94
N GLY A 18 -3.94 14.02 -30.09
CA GLY A 18 -3.16 12.93 -29.51
C GLY A 18 -2.98 13.21 -28.02
N GLY A 19 -3.69 12.61 -27.08
CA GLY A 19 -4.23 11.27 -27.04
C GLY A 19 -3.73 10.72 -25.72
N CYS A 20 -4.62 10.24 -24.86
CA CYS A 20 -4.24 9.57 -23.62
C CYS A 20 -3.27 8.44 -23.97
N SER A 21 -1.97 8.68 -23.80
CA SER A 21 -0.94 7.70 -24.05
C SER A 21 -1.23 6.53 -23.14
N LYS A 22 -1.45 5.35 -23.72
CA LYS A 22 -1.65 4.13 -22.94
C LYS A 22 -0.49 3.99 -21.94
N PRO A 23 -0.77 3.57 -20.69
CA PRO A 23 0.28 3.34 -19.72
C PRO A 23 1.38 2.45 -20.31
N PRO A 24 2.66 2.69 -19.97
CA PRO A 24 3.75 1.89 -20.46
C PRO A 24 3.59 0.43 -20.00
N THR A 25 3.95 -0.52 -20.86
CA THR A 25 3.86 -1.95 -20.53
C THR A 25 4.82 -2.34 -19.40
N SER A 26 5.93 -1.63 -19.26
CA SER A 26 6.90 -1.78 -18.16
C SER A 26 7.37 -0.43 -17.65
N TYR A 27 7.75 -0.42 -16.37
CA TYR A 27 8.33 0.74 -15.71
C TYR A 27 9.84 0.55 -15.53
N SER A 28 10.60 1.64 -15.58
CA SER A 28 12.06 1.61 -15.55
C SER A 28 12.58 1.30 -14.14
N ARG A 29 13.57 0.42 -14.06
CA ARG A 29 14.32 0.13 -12.82
C ARG A 29 15.82 0.13 -13.08
N ASN A 30 16.25 0.94 -14.05
CA ASN A 30 17.63 0.95 -14.54
C ASN A 30 18.58 1.77 -13.65
N SER A 31 18.04 2.63 -12.80
CA SER A 31 18.74 3.41 -11.78
C SER A 31 17.88 3.51 -10.51
N PRO A 32 18.45 3.85 -9.34
CA PRO A 32 17.67 4.05 -8.12
C PRO A 32 16.66 5.21 -8.24
N GLU A 33 17.01 6.29 -8.94
CA GLU A 33 16.10 7.40 -9.24
C GLU A 33 14.92 6.92 -10.11
N ALA A 34 15.20 6.10 -11.11
CA ALA A 34 14.18 5.56 -12.01
C ALA A 34 13.14 4.70 -11.27
N VAL A 35 13.48 4.10 -10.13
CA VAL A 35 12.52 3.39 -9.25
C VAL A 35 11.51 4.37 -8.65
N LEU A 36 11.97 5.52 -8.14
CA LEU A 36 11.08 6.54 -7.57
C LEU A 36 10.23 7.20 -8.66
N GLU A 37 10.83 7.53 -9.80
CA GLU A 37 10.12 8.07 -10.96
C GLU A 37 9.03 7.10 -11.45
N SER A 38 9.36 5.82 -11.52
CA SER A 38 8.40 4.77 -11.88
C SER A 38 7.26 4.65 -10.88
N ALA A 39 7.53 4.77 -9.58
CA ALA A 39 6.50 4.78 -8.56
C ALA A 39 5.52 5.95 -8.77
N ALA A 40 6.05 7.15 -9.03
CA ALA A 40 5.22 8.32 -9.32
C ALA A 40 4.39 8.13 -10.60
N LEU A 41 4.99 7.61 -11.67
CA LEU A 41 4.29 7.34 -12.93
C LEU A 41 3.19 6.28 -12.76
N MET A 42 3.44 5.20 -12.01
CA MET A 42 2.42 4.20 -11.70
C MET A 42 1.21 4.82 -11.02
N ILE A 43 1.41 5.74 -10.07
CA ILE A 43 0.30 6.42 -9.39
C ILE A 43 -0.42 7.38 -10.34
N GLN A 44 0.33 8.18 -11.11
CA GLN A 44 -0.22 9.12 -12.10
C GLN A 44 -1.06 8.41 -13.16
N ASN A 45 -0.68 7.18 -13.54
CA ASN A 45 -1.38 6.36 -14.51
C ASN A 45 -2.56 5.57 -13.91
N GLY A 46 -2.86 5.70 -12.61
CA GLY A 46 -3.90 4.90 -11.94
C GLY A 46 -3.52 3.43 -11.77
N GLU A 47 -2.24 3.10 -11.87
CA GLU A 47 -1.69 1.75 -11.77
C GLU A 47 -1.05 1.49 -10.40
N ALA A 48 -1.57 2.09 -9.33
CA ALA A 48 -1.02 1.96 -7.98
C ALA A 48 -0.87 0.50 -7.50
N LYS A 49 -1.72 -0.41 -7.99
CA LYS A 49 -1.62 -1.87 -7.77
C LYS A 49 -0.29 -2.48 -8.20
N ARG A 50 0.44 -1.82 -9.11
CA ARG A 50 1.74 -2.25 -9.65
C ARG A 50 2.92 -1.76 -8.82
N LEU A 51 2.72 -0.90 -7.82
CA LEU A 51 3.81 -0.38 -6.99
C LEU A 51 4.61 -1.49 -6.31
N THR A 52 3.99 -2.63 -6.03
CA THR A 52 4.67 -3.79 -5.46
C THR A 52 5.66 -4.45 -6.42
N GLU A 53 5.60 -4.18 -7.74
CA GLU A 53 6.61 -4.57 -8.74
C GLU A 53 7.98 -3.92 -8.48
N LEU A 54 7.99 -2.74 -7.83
CA LEU A 54 9.20 -2.01 -7.44
C LEU A 54 9.82 -2.54 -6.16
N ILE A 55 9.08 -3.35 -5.39
CA ILE A 55 9.56 -3.98 -4.17
C ILE A 55 10.28 -5.28 -4.52
N TYR A 56 11.48 -5.49 -3.95
CA TYR A 56 12.22 -6.73 -4.12
C TYR A 56 11.46 -7.93 -3.54
N ALA A 57 11.51 -9.05 -4.26
CA ALA A 57 10.96 -10.32 -3.80
C ALA A 57 12.06 -11.37 -3.83
N GLU A 58 12.30 -12.02 -2.68
CA GLU A 58 13.36 -13.02 -2.53
C GLU A 58 13.06 -14.30 -3.33
N ASN A 59 11.78 -14.58 -3.60
CA ASN A 59 11.33 -15.77 -4.32
C ASN A 59 9.98 -15.53 -5.03
N VAL A 60 9.55 -16.51 -5.82
CA VAL A 60 8.31 -16.45 -6.62
C VAL A 60 7.07 -16.35 -5.74
N GLN A 61 7.07 -17.01 -4.58
CA GLN A 61 5.97 -17.01 -3.62
C GLN A 61 5.78 -15.61 -3.01
N MET A 62 6.88 -14.97 -2.61
CA MET A 62 6.88 -13.59 -2.13
C MET A 62 6.44 -12.61 -3.22
N ARG A 63 6.88 -12.81 -4.48
CA ARG A 63 6.41 -12.01 -5.62
C ARG A 63 4.90 -12.15 -5.81
N SER A 64 4.38 -13.38 -5.76
CA SER A 64 2.94 -13.65 -5.85
C SER A 64 2.15 -12.96 -4.74
N LEU A 65 2.63 -13.05 -3.49
CA LEU A 65 2.02 -12.37 -2.35
C LEU A 65 2.02 -10.84 -2.52
N LEU A 66 3.16 -10.26 -2.91
CA LEU A 66 3.28 -8.81 -3.16
C LEU A 66 2.35 -8.34 -4.28
N ASN A 67 2.21 -9.11 -5.35
CA ASN A 67 1.25 -8.80 -6.42
C ASN A 67 -0.19 -8.83 -5.89
N GLN A 68 -0.54 -9.84 -5.09
CA GLN A 68 -1.86 -9.95 -4.48
C GLN A 68 -2.16 -8.81 -3.51
N ILE A 69 -1.17 -8.38 -2.70
CA ILE A 69 -1.26 -7.19 -1.84
C ILE A 69 -1.50 -5.94 -2.69
N GLY A 70 -0.78 -5.79 -3.80
CA GLY A 70 -0.96 -4.70 -4.76
C GLY A 70 -2.38 -4.65 -5.33
N LEU A 71 -2.93 -5.80 -5.75
CA LEU A 71 -4.32 -5.91 -6.19
C LEU A 71 -5.30 -5.49 -5.10
N THR A 72 -5.12 -5.98 -3.87
CA THR A 72 -5.98 -5.63 -2.74
C THR A 72 -5.98 -4.12 -2.47
N PHE A 73 -4.83 -3.47 -2.45
CA PHE A 73 -4.77 -2.01 -2.27
C PHE A 73 -5.33 -1.24 -3.46
N GLY A 74 -5.16 -1.75 -4.69
CA GLY A 74 -5.84 -1.23 -5.87
C GLY A 74 -7.36 -1.23 -5.69
N SER A 75 -7.94 -2.35 -5.27
CA SER A 75 -9.37 -2.44 -4.96
C SER A 75 -9.81 -1.47 -3.86
N MET A 76 -8.98 -1.22 -2.84
CA MET A 76 -9.28 -0.23 -1.80
C MET A 76 -9.32 1.20 -2.37
N ALA A 77 -8.41 1.54 -3.28
CA ALA A 77 -8.43 2.83 -3.98
C ALA A 77 -9.70 2.96 -4.83
N ASP A 78 -10.05 1.93 -5.61
CA ASP A 78 -11.28 1.91 -6.42
C ASP A 78 -12.54 2.10 -5.55
N LEU A 79 -12.56 1.51 -4.34
CA LEU A 79 -13.64 1.74 -3.38
C LEU A 79 -13.65 3.19 -2.88
N ALA A 80 -12.49 3.74 -2.51
CA ALA A 80 -12.39 5.11 -2.04
C ALA A 80 -12.90 6.11 -3.09
N ASP A 81 -12.56 5.92 -4.36
CA ASP A 81 -13.06 6.72 -5.48
C ASP A 81 -14.58 6.60 -5.62
N ALA A 82 -15.11 5.37 -5.60
CA ALA A 82 -16.56 5.15 -5.66
C ALA A 82 -17.32 5.82 -4.49
N LEU A 83 -16.74 5.83 -3.29
CA LEU A 83 -17.31 6.54 -2.14
C LEU A 83 -17.24 8.05 -2.28
N GLN A 84 -16.12 8.59 -2.77
CA GLN A 84 -15.97 10.02 -3.02
C GLN A 84 -16.97 10.52 -4.07
N ASP A 85 -17.27 9.72 -5.07
CA ASP A 85 -18.26 10.02 -6.12
C ASP A 85 -19.71 9.94 -5.61
N LYS A 86 -20.05 8.92 -4.81
CA LYS A 86 -21.42 8.67 -4.36
C LYS A 86 -21.80 9.40 -3.08
N PHE A 87 -20.86 9.58 -2.16
CA PHE A 87 -21.08 10.14 -0.83
C PHE A 87 -20.12 11.30 -0.51
N PRO A 88 -19.98 12.33 -1.39
CA PRO A 88 -18.98 13.38 -1.22
C PRO A 88 -19.14 14.14 0.11
N ASN A 89 -20.38 14.40 0.53
CA ASN A 89 -20.68 15.11 1.77
C ASN A 89 -20.29 14.31 3.03
N GLU A 90 -20.54 12.99 3.02
CA GLU A 90 -20.21 12.12 4.16
C GLU A 90 -18.68 11.97 4.28
N ILE A 91 -17.96 11.88 3.15
CA ILE A 91 -16.49 11.86 3.14
C ILE A 91 -15.90 13.17 3.67
N GLU A 92 -16.47 14.33 3.32
CA GLU A 92 -16.04 15.60 3.89
C GLU A 92 -16.26 15.68 5.40
N GLU A 93 -17.36 15.14 5.90
CA GLU A 93 -17.64 15.07 7.35
C GLU A 93 -16.61 14.19 8.06
N VAL A 94 -16.33 13.00 7.52
CA VAL A 94 -15.31 12.09 8.05
C VAL A 94 -13.92 12.75 8.01
N ARG A 95 -13.57 13.47 6.93
CA ARG A 95 -12.30 14.21 6.85
C ARG A 95 -12.21 15.29 7.93
N LYS A 96 -13.25 16.10 8.11
CA LYS A 96 -13.31 17.11 9.19
C LYS A 96 -13.15 16.47 10.57
N GLN A 97 -13.74 15.29 10.78
CA GLN A 97 -13.63 14.56 12.04
C GLN A 97 -12.21 13.99 12.27
N ILE A 98 -11.57 13.47 11.21
CA ILE A 98 -10.18 13.02 11.26
C ILE A 98 -9.23 14.19 11.55
N GLU A 99 -9.45 15.35 10.93
CA GLU A 99 -8.67 16.56 11.16
C GLU A 99 -8.85 17.11 12.59
N ALA A 100 -10.08 17.08 13.12
CA ALA A 100 -10.38 17.53 14.47
C ALA A 100 -9.73 16.64 15.55
N ASP A 101 -9.76 15.32 15.36
CA ASP A 101 -9.33 14.34 16.37
C ASP A 101 -7.95 13.71 16.08
N GLY A 102 -7.28 14.17 15.02
CA GLY A 102 -6.01 13.62 14.53
C GLY A 102 -6.09 12.14 14.13
N GLY A 103 -7.28 11.65 13.76
CA GLY A 103 -7.55 10.26 13.33
C GLY A 103 -7.61 9.20 14.45
N LEU A 104 -7.34 9.57 15.70
CA LEU A 104 -7.22 8.60 16.81
C LEU A 104 -8.57 8.03 17.27
N ASN A 105 -9.64 8.83 17.21
CA ASN A 105 -10.97 8.39 17.61
C ASN A 105 -11.58 7.37 16.63
N LEU A 106 -11.31 7.50 15.33
CA LEU A 106 -11.79 6.56 14.32
C LEU A 106 -11.09 5.20 14.41
N ILE A 107 -9.77 5.19 14.63
CA ILE A 107 -9.00 3.96 14.88
C ILE A 107 -9.46 3.30 16.20
N GLY A 108 -9.74 4.10 17.23
CA GLY A 108 -10.27 3.61 18.51
C GLY A 108 -11.69 3.03 18.42
N GLN A 109 -12.52 3.51 17.48
CA GLN A 109 -13.86 2.98 17.23
C GLN A 109 -13.82 1.67 16.42
N LEU A 110 -12.91 1.57 15.44
CA LEU A 110 -12.71 0.35 14.65
C LEU A 110 -11.99 -0.77 15.42
N ALA A 111 -11.14 -0.43 16.39
CA ALA A 111 -10.38 -1.38 17.21
C ALA A 111 -11.19 -2.01 18.38
N GLY A 112 -12.47 -1.67 18.51
CA GLY A 112 -13.34 -2.20 19.57
C GLY A 112 -13.09 -1.59 20.96
N PRO A 113 -14.05 -1.75 21.90
CA PRO A 113 -13.97 -1.15 23.23
C PRO A 113 -13.06 -1.94 24.17
N GLN A 114 -11.78 -2.10 23.83
CA GLN A 114 -10.76 -2.59 24.75
C GLN A 114 -9.48 -1.77 24.56
N THR A 115 -9.31 -0.74 25.39
CA THR A 115 -8.21 -0.61 26.37
C THR A 115 -8.12 0.85 26.83
N ARG A 116 -9.08 1.31 27.63
CA ARG A 116 -8.89 2.50 28.47
C ARG A 116 -8.06 2.11 29.68
N GLY A 117 -6.73 2.18 29.57
CA GLY A 117 -5.90 2.00 30.75
C GLY A 117 -4.41 1.79 30.52
N ARG A 118 -3.70 2.77 29.93
CA ARG A 118 -2.35 3.14 30.39
C ARG A 118 -1.90 4.44 29.71
N ARG A 119 -2.15 5.58 30.36
CA ARG A 119 -1.51 6.85 30.01
C ARG A 119 -0.11 6.81 30.61
N GLY A 120 0.89 6.45 29.81
CA GLY A 120 2.29 6.61 30.16
C GLY A 120 2.67 8.09 30.23
N PRO A 121 3.71 8.48 31.00
CA PRO A 121 4.13 9.87 31.10
C PRO A 121 4.61 10.39 29.73
N PRO A 122 4.48 11.70 29.46
CA PRO A 122 4.94 12.28 28.20
C PRO A 122 6.46 12.17 28.15
N VAL A 123 6.98 11.28 27.32
CA VAL A 123 8.39 11.29 26.94
C VAL A 123 8.56 12.51 26.04
N GLY A 124 9.33 13.50 26.50
CA GLY A 124 9.67 14.69 25.73
C GLY A 124 10.39 14.30 24.44
N GLY A 125 9.65 14.21 23.35
CA GLY A 125 10.18 13.95 22.02
C GLY A 125 10.85 15.20 21.47
N SER A 126 12.04 15.06 20.92
CA SER A 126 12.71 16.10 20.14
C SER A 126 11.84 16.55 18.97
N ASN A 127 12.08 17.75 18.44
CA ASN A 127 11.35 18.27 17.26
C ASN A 127 11.36 17.28 16.07
N ASP A 128 12.41 16.47 15.95
CA ASP A 128 12.50 15.44 14.90
C ASP A 128 11.50 14.31 15.11
N SER A 129 11.33 13.77 16.33
CA SER A 129 10.36 12.68 16.57
C SER A 129 8.92 13.10 16.28
N ASN A 130 8.56 14.36 16.56
CA ASN A 130 7.23 14.88 16.26
C ASN A 130 7.02 15.07 14.75
N ARG A 131 8.04 15.54 14.01
CA ARG A 131 7.99 15.63 12.54
C ARG A 131 7.79 14.25 11.89
N PHE A 132 8.50 13.23 12.37
CA PHE A 132 8.35 11.87 11.84
C PHE A 132 6.99 11.26 12.15
N GLN A 133 6.49 11.41 13.38
CA GLN A 133 5.14 10.95 13.71
C GLN A 133 4.08 11.60 12.82
N ASN A 134 4.23 12.89 12.51
CA ASN A 134 3.32 13.60 11.62
C ASN A 134 3.47 13.12 10.15
N LEU A 135 4.69 12.91 9.68
CA LEU A 135 4.95 12.39 8.34
C LEU A 135 4.37 10.98 8.17
N GLY A 136 4.61 10.09 9.14
CA GLY A 136 4.06 8.73 9.14
C GLY A 136 2.54 8.71 9.13
N LYS A 137 1.88 9.57 9.92
CA LYS A 137 0.42 9.72 9.91
C LYS A 137 -0.11 10.18 8.56
N GLN A 138 0.56 11.14 7.92
CA GLN A 138 0.17 11.64 6.60
C GLN A 138 0.32 10.58 5.51
N ILE A 139 1.45 9.86 5.49
CA ILE A 139 1.69 8.75 4.55
C ILE A 139 0.65 7.64 4.78
N PHE A 140 0.32 7.31 6.03
CA PHE A 140 -0.64 6.25 6.31
C PHE A 140 -2.07 6.62 5.91
N ALA A 141 -2.47 7.89 6.06
CA ALA A 141 -3.81 8.34 5.73
C ALA A 141 -4.08 8.40 4.22
N ASP A 142 -3.06 8.74 3.42
CA ASP A 142 -3.15 8.86 1.97
C ASP A 142 -1.78 8.56 1.33
N PRO A 143 -1.37 7.28 1.23
CA PRO A 143 -0.02 6.92 0.78
C PRO A 143 0.22 7.33 -0.67
N TYR A 144 -0.78 7.14 -1.54
CA TYR A 144 -0.66 7.45 -2.96
C TYR A 144 -0.70 8.94 -3.24
N GLY A 145 -1.63 9.68 -2.63
CA GLY A 145 -1.67 11.13 -2.78
C GLY A 145 -0.48 11.82 -2.11
N TRP A 146 0.06 11.27 -1.01
CA TRP A 146 1.31 11.77 -0.43
C TRP A 146 2.49 11.66 -1.40
N LEU A 147 2.65 10.51 -2.06
CA LEU A 147 3.70 10.31 -3.07
C LEU A 147 3.55 11.29 -4.23
N THR A 148 2.34 11.47 -4.75
CA THR A 148 2.08 12.43 -5.85
C THR A 148 2.41 13.87 -5.47
N ARG A 149 2.04 14.30 -4.25
CA ARG A 149 2.27 15.68 -3.77
C ARG A 149 3.71 15.99 -3.38
N ASN A 150 4.52 14.96 -3.15
CA ASN A 150 5.87 15.12 -2.60
C ASN A 150 6.95 14.47 -3.46
N ASN A 151 6.63 14.08 -4.70
CA ASN A 151 7.57 13.44 -5.60
C ASN A 151 8.82 14.29 -5.86
N ASP A 152 8.66 15.61 -5.92
CA ASP A 152 9.73 16.60 -6.06
C ASP A 152 10.68 16.69 -4.85
N LYS A 153 10.25 16.19 -3.70
CA LYS A 153 11.02 16.17 -2.45
C LYS A 153 11.64 14.81 -2.16
N LEU A 154 11.30 13.79 -2.96
CA LEU A 154 11.89 12.48 -2.87
C LEU A 154 13.20 12.46 -3.64
N ASP A 155 14.25 11.97 -3.01
CA ASP A 155 15.57 11.86 -3.61
C ASP A 155 16.23 10.55 -3.14
N VAL A 156 17.36 10.20 -3.73
CA VAL A 156 18.17 9.05 -3.32
C VAL A 156 19.56 9.50 -2.91
N ILE A 157 20.08 8.92 -1.84
CA ILE A 157 21.46 9.13 -1.41
C ILE A 157 22.23 7.83 -1.47
N TYR A 158 23.40 7.85 -2.09
CA TYR A 158 24.29 6.68 -2.08
C TYR A 158 24.74 6.37 -0.64
N ILE A 159 24.65 5.10 -0.25
CA ILE A 159 25.12 4.61 1.05
C ILE A 159 26.40 3.81 0.87
N ALA A 160 26.31 2.62 0.25
CA ALA A 160 27.41 1.69 0.00
C ALA A 160 26.96 0.56 -0.93
N ASP A 161 27.89 -0.14 -1.59
CA ASP A 161 27.67 -1.45 -2.26
C ASP A 161 26.36 -1.54 -3.08
N ASP A 162 26.21 -0.64 -4.06
CA ASP A 162 24.99 -0.55 -4.88
C ASP A 162 23.69 -0.47 -4.05
N THR A 163 23.75 0.25 -2.93
CA THR A 163 22.62 0.54 -2.05
C THR A 163 22.47 2.04 -1.86
N TYR A 164 21.23 2.51 -2.03
CA TYR A 164 20.83 3.90 -1.87
C TYR A 164 19.75 4.00 -0.79
N GLY A 165 19.78 5.07 -0.02
CA GLY A 165 18.71 5.44 0.90
C GLY A 165 17.74 6.39 0.22
N VAL A 166 16.45 6.21 0.45
CA VAL A 166 15.43 7.18 0.03
C VAL A 166 15.42 8.34 1.01
N MET A 167 15.44 9.55 0.46
CA MET A 167 15.41 10.81 1.17
C MET A 167 14.07 11.50 0.94
N TYR A 168 13.59 12.23 1.94
CA TYR A 168 12.50 13.17 1.84
C TYR A 168 12.95 14.52 2.39
N ASP A 169 12.99 15.55 1.55
CA ASP A 169 13.40 16.90 1.92
C ASP A 169 14.80 16.90 2.61
N ASN A 170 15.78 16.30 1.92
CA ASN A 170 17.17 16.15 2.39
C ASN A 170 17.33 15.40 3.72
N LYS A 171 16.33 14.63 4.16
CA LYS A 171 16.40 13.77 5.35
C LYS A 171 16.06 12.32 5.00
N PRO A 172 16.67 11.30 5.63
CA PRO A 172 16.31 9.90 5.39
C PRO A 172 14.82 9.64 5.64
N LEU A 173 14.16 9.02 4.66
CA LEU A 173 12.78 8.60 4.74
C LEU A 173 12.68 7.38 5.67
N LEU A 174 12.12 7.55 6.87
CA LEU A 174 11.99 6.56 7.96
C LEU A 174 13.31 6.22 8.68
N GLN A 175 13.56 6.87 9.82
CA GLN A 175 14.72 6.58 10.67
C GLN A 175 14.52 5.34 11.57
N PRO A 176 15.61 4.63 11.95
CA PRO A 176 17.01 5.00 11.76
C PRO A 176 17.69 4.47 10.48
N TRP A 177 17.10 3.51 9.76
CA TRP A 177 17.77 2.82 8.63
C TRP A 177 17.27 3.20 7.22
N GLY A 178 16.24 4.03 7.11
CA GLY A 178 15.70 4.48 5.83
C GLY A 178 14.88 3.42 5.10
N VAL A 179 14.13 3.85 4.09
CA VAL A 179 13.75 2.98 2.97
C VAL A 179 14.97 2.84 2.06
N LEU A 180 15.33 1.62 1.69
CA LEU A 180 16.52 1.34 0.88
C LEU A 180 16.13 0.94 -0.54
N ILE A 181 16.97 1.31 -1.50
CA ILE A 181 16.93 0.82 -2.88
C ILE A 181 18.25 0.10 -3.15
N GLN A 182 18.18 -1.15 -3.59
CA GLN A 182 19.36 -1.98 -3.84
C GLN A 182 19.33 -2.57 -5.25
N LYS A 183 20.51 -2.67 -5.87
CA LYS A 183 20.69 -3.33 -7.16
C LYS A 183 20.62 -4.84 -7.02
N GLN A 184 19.83 -5.45 -7.90
CA GLN A 184 19.67 -6.89 -8.05
C GLN A 184 20.09 -7.29 -9.48
N THR A 185 20.02 -8.59 -9.80
CA THR A 185 20.47 -9.11 -11.09
C THR A 185 19.74 -8.51 -12.30
N ASP A 186 18.49 -8.09 -12.12
CA ASP A 186 17.60 -7.61 -13.18
C ASP A 186 17.14 -6.15 -13.02
N GLY A 187 17.68 -5.41 -12.05
CA GLY A 187 17.36 -3.99 -11.85
C GLY A 187 17.48 -3.52 -10.40
N TRP A 188 17.05 -2.28 -10.17
CA TRP A 188 16.99 -1.66 -8.85
C TRP A 188 15.63 -1.87 -8.19
N TYR A 189 15.62 -2.12 -6.88
CA TYR A 189 14.41 -2.43 -6.13
C TYR A 189 14.37 -1.78 -4.77
N LEU A 190 13.17 -1.39 -4.33
CA LEU A 190 12.88 -1.06 -2.93
C LEU A 190 13.02 -2.32 -2.07
N MET A 191 13.81 -2.22 -1.01
CA MET A 191 14.04 -3.31 -0.08
C MET A 191 13.08 -3.18 1.09
N LEU A 192 12.30 -4.23 1.35
CA LEU A 192 11.55 -4.33 2.59
C LEU A 192 12.53 -4.57 3.75
N PRO A 193 12.32 -3.94 4.93
CA PRO A 193 13.18 -4.14 6.09
C PRO A 193 12.87 -5.48 6.80
N THR A 194 12.87 -6.59 6.06
CA THR A 194 12.55 -7.94 6.55
C THR A 194 13.62 -8.50 7.49
N ASN A 195 14.84 -7.96 7.43
CA ASN A 195 15.98 -8.36 8.25
C ASN A 195 16.01 -7.69 9.64
N LEU A 196 15.05 -6.83 9.97
CA LEU A 196 14.99 -6.23 11.30
C LEU A 196 14.59 -7.25 12.38
N PRO A 197 15.13 -7.13 13.61
CA PRO A 197 14.63 -7.88 14.76
C PRO A 197 13.11 -7.72 14.90
N GLY A 198 12.40 -8.84 14.97
CA GLY A 198 10.94 -8.87 15.03
C GLY A 198 10.22 -8.85 13.67
N ALA A 199 10.72 -8.16 12.64
CA ALA A 199 10.06 -8.13 11.32
C ALA A 199 10.01 -9.52 10.67
N ARG A 200 11.08 -10.30 10.83
CA ARG A 200 11.17 -11.68 10.32
C ARG A 200 10.17 -12.65 10.94
N GLU A 201 9.56 -12.30 12.08
CA GLU A 201 8.53 -13.13 12.71
C GLU A 201 7.16 -13.00 12.05
N PHE A 202 6.90 -11.89 11.36
CA PHE A 202 5.64 -11.60 10.69
C PHE A 202 5.66 -11.97 9.20
N MET A 203 6.85 -12.18 8.63
CA MET A 203 6.98 -12.64 7.26
C MET A 203 6.66 -14.14 7.15
N PRO A 204 5.93 -14.57 6.10
CA PRO A 204 5.75 -15.98 5.79
C PRO A 204 7.11 -16.66 5.58
N LYS A 205 7.26 -17.87 6.11
CA LYS A 205 8.53 -18.62 6.11
C LYS A 205 8.49 -19.86 5.24
N SER A 206 7.30 -20.35 4.91
CA SER A 206 7.08 -21.53 4.06
C SER A 206 6.11 -21.21 2.94
N ASP A 207 6.14 -22.03 1.89
CA ASP A 207 5.23 -21.93 0.75
C ASP A 207 3.76 -21.99 1.20
N ASP A 208 3.42 -22.86 2.15
CA ASP A 208 2.08 -22.95 2.74
C ASP A 208 1.67 -21.66 3.44
N GLU A 209 2.58 -21.02 4.18
CA GLU A 209 2.31 -19.73 4.81
C GLU A 209 2.07 -18.64 3.75
N PHE A 210 2.88 -18.59 2.68
CA PHE A 210 2.65 -17.67 1.57
C PHE A 210 1.28 -17.90 0.90
N MET A 211 0.85 -19.15 0.72
CA MET A 211 -0.47 -19.47 0.17
C MET A 211 -1.61 -19.04 1.09
N ILE A 212 -1.48 -19.23 2.40
CA ILE A 212 -2.47 -18.80 3.40
C ILE A 212 -2.61 -17.27 3.33
N TRP A 213 -1.49 -16.55 3.35
CA TRP A 213 -1.49 -15.09 3.25
C TRP A 213 -2.05 -14.59 1.92
N GLY A 214 -1.64 -15.20 0.80
CA GLY A 214 -2.19 -14.86 -0.52
C GLY A 214 -3.71 -15.07 -0.59
N SER A 215 -4.21 -16.17 -0.03
CA SER A 215 -5.65 -16.47 0.03
C SER A 215 -6.42 -15.48 0.90
N LEU A 216 -5.82 -15.03 2.00
CA LEU A 216 -6.39 -13.97 2.85
C LEU A 216 -6.55 -12.67 2.06
N PHE A 217 -5.48 -12.19 1.43
CA PHE A 217 -5.51 -10.94 0.68
C PHE A 217 -6.44 -11.02 -0.53
N LYS A 218 -6.51 -12.18 -1.20
CA LYS A 218 -7.49 -12.42 -2.27
C LYS A 218 -8.93 -12.39 -1.76
N THR A 219 -9.20 -12.94 -0.59
CA THR A 219 -10.53 -12.87 0.03
C THR A 219 -10.90 -11.44 0.39
N LEU A 220 -9.95 -10.69 0.94
CA LEU A 220 -10.10 -9.27 1.23
C LEU A 220 -10.36 -8.46 -0.05
N GLU A 221 -9.57 -8.67 -1.10
CA GLU A 221 -9.77 -8.06 -2.43
C GLU A 221 -11.18 -8.31 -2.97
N ASN A 222 -11.64 -9.57 -2.96
CA ASN A 222 -12.97 -9.92 -3.45
C ASN A 222 -14.09 -9.21 -2.65
N GLY A 223 -13.96 -9.17 -1.33
CA GLY A 223 -14.93 -8.46 -0.49
C GLY A 223 -14.93 -6.95 -0.76
N ILE A 224 -13.77 -6.35 -0.98
CA ILE A 224 -13.65 -4.93 -1.33
C ILE A 224 -14.30 -4.68 -2.69
N ASN A 225 -13.98 -5.47 -3.71
CA ASN A 225 -14.58 -5.35 -5.04
C ASN A 225 -16.11 -5.49 -5.01
N ASP A 226 -16.64 -6.35 -4.13
CA ASP A 226 -18.07 -6.50 -3.96
C ASP A 226 -18.71 -5.27 -3.30
N MET A 227 -18.06 -4.70 -2.28
CA MET A 227 -18.50 -3.42 -1.71
C MET A 227 -18.46 -2.27 -2.72
N THR A 228 -17.39 -2.17 -3.52
CA THR A 228 -17.27 -1.17 -4.59
C THR A 228 -18.44 -1.31 -5.58
N ARG A 229 -18.81 -2.55 -5.92
CA ARG A 229 -19.97 -2.83 -6.76
C ARG A 229 -21.28 -2.41 -6.09
N ASP A 230 -21.47 -2.71 -4.81
CA ASP A 230 -22.69 -2.33 -4.06
C ASP A 230 -22.86 -0.81 -3.99
N VAL A 231 -21.78 -0.06 -3.78
CA VAL A 231 -21.76 1.41 -3.82
C VAL A 231 -22.12 1.93 -5.22
N ASN A 232 -21.44 1.43 -6.25
CA ASN A 232 -21.65 1.88 -7.63
C ASN A 232 -23.07 1.61 -8.13
N THR A 233 -23.65 0.48 -7.73
CA THR A 233 -25.02 0.07 -8.08
C THR A 233 -26.09 0.69 -7.19
N GLY A 234 -25.72 1.45 -6.15
CA GLY A 234 -26.65 2.10 -5.23
C GLY A 234 -27.36 1.14 -4.27
N ARG A 235 -26.86 -0.09 -4.09
CA ARG A 235 -27.38 -1.03 -3.07
C ARG A 235 -27.04 -0.57 -1.66
N THR A 236 -25.91 0.11 -1.53
CA THR A 236 -25.53 0.84 -0.33
C THR A 236 -25.95 2.30 -0.50
N THR A 237 -26.73 2.82 0.45
CA THR A 237 -27.27 4.19 0.38
C THR A 237 -26.61 5.16 1.36
N SER A 238 -25.71 4.68 2.22
CA SER A 238 -24.94 5.48 3.18
C SER A 238 -23.64 4.79 3.59
N MET A 239 -22.67 5.54 4.10
CA MET A 239 -21.42 4.99 4.65
C MET A 239 -21.65 4.11 5.89
N ASN A 240 -22.72 4.34 6.67
CA ASN A 240 -23.05 3.49 7.82
C ASN A 240 -23.44 2.07 7.40
N GLN A 241 -24.26 1.94 6.35
CA GLN A 241 -24.64 0.63 5.79
C GLN A 241 -23.43 -0.07 5.18
N LEU A 242 -22.51 0.68 4.57
CA LEU A 242 -21.23 0.15 4.10
C LEU A 242 -20.39 -0.41 5.24
N GLY A 243 -20.23 0.34 6.34
CA GLY A 243 -19.46 -0.08 7.51
C GLY A 243 -20.02 -1.35 8.15
N GLN A 244 -21.34 -1.46 8.26
CA GLN A 244 -22.00 -2.67 8.75
C GLN A 244 -21.77 -3.87 7.80
N SER A 245 -21.88 -3.65 6.49
CA SER A 245 -21.60 -4.66 5.48
C SER A 245 -20.13 -5.09 5.47
N ALA A 246 -19.19 -4.17 5.67
CA ALA A 246 -17.77 -4.47 5.79
C ALA A 246 -17.49 -5.38 6.99
N VAL A 247 -18.06 -5.07 8.16
CA VAL A 247 -17.92 -5.92 9.35
C VAL A 247 -18.44 -7.33 9.08
N GLU A 248 -19.62 -7.46 8.48
CA GLU A 248 -20.21 -8.76 8.13
C GLU A 248 -19.34 -9.54 7.12
N LYS A 249 -18.87 -8.88 6.06
CA LYS A 249 -18.13 -9.50 4.95
C LYS A 249 -16.68 -9.86 5.31
N PHE A 250 -16.04 -9.16 6.26
CA PHE A 250 -14.62 -9.37 6.57
C PHE A 250 -14.33 -10.04 7.91
N ALA A 251 -15.21 -9.93 8.92
CA ALA A 251 -14.92 -10.47 10.25
C ALA A 251 -14.77 -12.00 10.23
N ILE A 252 -15.67 -12.72 9.54
CA ILE A 252 -15.66 -14.18 9.51
C ILE A 252 -14.44 -14.72 8.74
N PRO A 253 -14.12 -14.26 7.51
CA PRO A 253 -12.93 -14.72 6.82
C PRO A 253 -11.62 -14.41 7.55
N ALA A 254 -11.50 -13.21 8.14
CA ALA A 254 -10.29 -12.83 8.89
C ALA A 254 -10.07 -13.74 10.10
N VAL A 255 -11.11 -14.05 10.87
CA VAL A 255 -11.04 -14.99 12.00
C VAL A 255 -10.64 -16.40 11.53
N MET A 256 -11.20 -16.87 10.43
CA MET A 256 -10.89 -18.20 9.88
C MET A 256 -9.43 -18.31 9.42
N VAL A 257 -8.89 -17.29 8.75
CA VAL A 257 -7.48 -17.28 8.35
C VAL A 257 -6.57 -17.20 9.58
N MET A 258 -6.88 -16.33 10.54
CA MET A 258 -6.09 -16.23 11.77
C MET A 258 -6.09 -17.56 12.54
N PHE A 259 -7.23 -18.26 12.58
CA PHE A 259 -7.33 -19.60 13.15
C PHE A 259 -6.52 -20.65 12.37
N ALA A 260 -6.57 -20.61 11.03
CA ALA A 260 -5.76 -21.51 10.19
C ALA A 260 -4.26 -21.26 10.39
N TYR A 261 -3.84 -19.99 10.47
CA TYR A 261 -2.45 -19.61 10.71
C TYR A 261 -1.96 -20.04 12.11
N THR A 262 -2.76 -19.83 13.16
CA THR A 262 -2.39 -20.29 14.51
C THR A 262 -2.28 -21.81 14.57
N LYS A 263 -3.20 -22.53 13.93
CA LYS A 263 -3.14 -24.00 13.84
C LYS A 263 -1.92 -24.50 13.08
N HIS A 264 -1.58 -23.88 11.95
CA HIS A 264 -0.37 -24.22 11.20
C HIS A 264 0.89 -24.01 12.05
N ARG A 265 0.99 -22.88 12.77
CA ARG A 265 2.12 -22.62 13.67
C ARG A 265 2.20 -23.62 14.84
N GLU A 266 1.07 -24.00 15.43
CA GLU A 266 1.02 -25.01 16.49
C GLU A 266 1.53 -26.37 15.98
N ALA A 267 1.12 -26.78 14.78
CA ALA A 267 1.59 -28.01 14.15
C ALA A 267 3.10 -27.99 13.90
N ALA A 268 3.60 -26.93 13.24
CA ALA A 268 5.03 -26.78 12.96
C ALA A 268 5.89 -26.71 14.23
N GLN A 269 5.38 -26.12 15.32
CA GLN A 269 6.07 -26.12 16.62
C GLN A 269 6.10 -27.50 17.28
N ARG A 270 5.02 -28.29 17.15
CA ARG A 270 4.97 -29.66 17.68
C ARG A 270 5.97 -30.55 16.94
N GLU A 271 5.99 -30.49 15.62
CA GLU A 271 6.94 -31.25 14.79
C GLU A 271 8.39 -30.92 15.13
N ARG A 272 8.73 -29.63 15.32
CA ARG A 272 10.08 -29.23 15.77
C ARG A 272 10.42 -29.77 17.16
N ARG A 273 9.48 -29.73 18.11
CA ARG A 273 9.68 -30.27 19.46
C ARG A 273 9.84 -31.79 19.46
N GLU A 274 9.18 -32.49 18.55
CA GLU A 274 9.30 -33.94 18.38
C GLU A 274 10.62 -34.31 17.70
N ALA A 275 11.10 -33.50 16.75
CA ALA A 275 12.40 -33.68 16.11
C ALA A 275 13.59 -33.37 17.04
N ASP A 276 13.44 -32.43 17.98
CA ASP A 276 14.47 -32.07 18.98
C ASP A 276 14.50 -33.01 20.21
N LYS A 277 13.60 -34.00 20.29
CA LYS A 277 13.71 -35.02 21.33
C LYS A 277 14.97 -35.86 21.07
N PRO A 278 15.91 -35.96 22.04
CA PRO A 278 17.05 -36.85 21.88
C PRO A 278 16.52 -38.26 21.66
N ALA A 279 17.07 -38.96 20.67
CA ALA A 279 16.82 -40.38 20.50
C ALA A 279 17.35 -41.07 21.76
N ASP A 280 16.44 -41.44 22.67
CA ASP A 280 16.78 -42.28 23.81
C ASP A 280 17.43 -43.56 23.26
N GLY A 281 18.72 -43.72 23.58
CA GLY A 281 19.47 -44.97 23.40
C GLY A 281 19.20 -45.94 24.53
#